data_AF-A0A8J4QTE6-F1
#
_entry.id   AF-A0A8J4QTE6-F1
#
_cell.length_a   1.000
_cell.length_b   1.000
_cell.length_c   1.000
_cell.angle_alpha   90.00
_cell.angle_beta   90.00
_cell.angle_gamma   90.00
#
_symmetry.space_group_name_H-M   'P 1'
#
loop_
_entity.id
_entity.type
_entity.pdbx_description
1 polymer ?
#
loop_
_entity_poly.entity_id
_entity_poly.type
_entity_poly.pdbx_seq_one_letter_code
_entity_poly.pdbx_strand_id
1 'polypeptide(L)'
;MWRRSRWAWNFRRRFSTAIRQRIEDEGDWSFSSEWWGSDSHGHTVLRSSSDKGNGVVSVLAFPSSKPSEVQWPKMERWLQERYAEVCPGSGSGNEERFRILGYQWRALRFNDDTRQSTVKVMSLYRQSEPASICLMQQPHCLAVPYLKSMVSVGLSTLASCGYDIINAVHGKKSMNILCIGHGGGSLPLFLASRIKGERISLTHYLCAFLLLVSDVV
;
A
#
# COMPACT_ATOMS: atom_id res chain seq x y z
N MET A 1 -45.41 29.94 -27.13
CA MET A 1 -44.03 29.87 -27.66
C MET A 1 -43.05 29.99 -26.49
N TRP A 2 -42.01 29.16 -26.51
CA TRP A 2 -40.88 28.99 -25.57
C TRP A 2 -41.03 28.04 -24.37
N ARG A 3 -40.11 27.08 -24.37
CA ARG A 3 -40.03 25.80 -23.64
C ARG A 3 -39.23 25.93 -22.34
N ARG A 4 -39.51 24.98 -21.44
CA ARG A 4 -38.78 24.50 -20.26
C ARG A 4 -37.26 24.77 -20.24
N SER A 5 -36.73 24.98 -19.02
CA SER A 5 -35.73 24.09 -18.40
C SER A 5 -35.60 24.33 -16.88
N ARG A 6 -36.28 23.49 -16.09
CA ARG A 6 -35.89 23.21 -14.70
C ARG A 6 -34.60 22.42 -14.75
N TRP A 7 -33.46 23.04 -14.41
CA TRP A 7 -32.25 22.31 -14.08
C TRP A 7 -32.02 22.41 -12.58
N ALA A 8 -32.24 21.27 -11.94
CA ALA A 8 -32.12 21.05 -10.51
C ALA A 8 -30.65 21.19 -10.09
N TRP A 9 -30.32 22.26 -9.37
CA TRP A 9 -29.09 22.31 -8.59
C TRP A 9 -29.23 21.47 -7.32
N ASN A 10 -29.26 20.14 -7.49
CA ASN A 10 -29.12 19.17 -6.42
C ASN A 10 -27.63 18.94 -6.09
N PHE A 11 -26.84 20.02 -5.95
CA PHE A 11 -25.43 19.94 -5.54
C PHE A 11 -25.24 20.15 -4.02
N ARG A 12 -26.29 19.90 -3.22
CA ARG A 12 -26.21 19.96 -1.77
C ARG A 12 -26.02 18.55 -1.19
N ARG A 13 -24.83 18.38 -0.60
CA ARG A 13 -24.54 17.50 0.56
C ARG A 13 -24.64 16.00 0.29
N ARG A 14 -23.60 15.45 -0.33
CA ARG A 14 -23.14 14.07 -0.07
C ARG A 14 -21.65 14.05 0.28
N PHE A 15 -21.26 14.85 1.27
CA PHE A 15 -20.04 14.63 2.06
C PHE A 15 -20.34 13.75 3.28
N SER A 16 -21.35 12.87 3.18
CA SER A 16 -21.58 11.87 4.22
C SER A 16 -20.67 10.69 3.89
N THR A 17 -19.64 10.50 4.71
CA THR A 17 -18.72 9.36 4.69
C THR A 17 -19.38 8.06 5.16
N ALA A 18 -20.69 8.08 5.47
CA ALA A 18 -21.48 6.88 5.71
C ALA A 18 -21.78 6.15 4.38
N ILE A 19 -20.73 5.77 3.66
CA ILE A 19 -20.82 4.64 2.74
C ILE A 19 -21.08 3.44 3.66
N ARG A 20 -22.18 2.71 3.43
CA ARG A 20 -22.34 1.35 3.95
C ARG A 20 -21.22 0.51 3.35
N GLN A 21 -20.02 0.60 3.91
CA GLN A 21 -18.84 -0.10 3.41
C GLN A 21 -19.08 -1.58 3.66
N ARG A 22 -19.12 -2.37 2.58
CA ARG A 22 -18.55 -3.71 2.70
C ARG A 22 -17.14 -3.50 3.20
N ILE A 23 -16.85 -4.00 4.40
CA ILE A 23 -15.54 -3.90 5.05
C ILE A 23 -14.57 -4.76 4.22
N GLU A 24 -14.13 -4.21 3.10
CA GLU A 24 -13.17 -4.79 2.15
C GLU A 24 -11.83 -4.06 2.22
N ASP A 25 -11.80 -2.82 2.73
CA ASP A 25 -10.55 -2.10 2.99
C ASP A 25 -9.90 -2.63 4.26
N GLU A 26 -8.87 -3.44 4.07
CA GLU A 26 -8.08 -4.03 5.16
C GLU A 26 -7.29 -2.98 5.97
N GLY A 27 -7.11 -1.78 5.42
CA GLY A 27 -6.55 -0.64 6.15
C GLY A 27 -7.58 0.10 7.00
N ASP A 28 -8.85 -0.33 7.05
CA ASP A 28 -9.87 0.28 7.89
C ASP A 28 -9.62 0.03 9.39
N TRP A 29 -10.12 0.94 10.22
CA TRP A 29 -9.97 0.84 11.68
C TRP A 29 -10.66 -0.40 12.26
N SER A 30 -11.63 -0.97 11.54
CA SER A 30 -12.26 -2.26 11.89
C SER A 30 -11.25 -3.40 11.97
N PHE A 31 -10.15 -3.33 11.22
CA PHE A 31 -9.05 -4.31 11.28
C PHE A 31 -7.94 -3.90 12.23
N SER A 32 -8.04 -2.76 12.93
CA SER A 32 -6.93 -2.20 13.73
C SER A 32 -6.32 -3.19 14.70
N SER A 33 -7.09 -4.11 15.29
CA SER A 33 -6.53 -5.16 16.15
C SER A 33 -5.46 -6.03 15.47
N GLU A 34 -5.55 -6.25 14.15
CA GLU A 34 -4.61 -7.07 13.38
C GLU A 34 -3.30 -6.37 13.06
N TRP A 35 -3.26 -5.03 13.06
CA TRP A 35 -2.06 -4.26 12.65
C TRP A 35 -1.57 -3.28 13.71
N TRP A 36 -2.41 -2.96 14.69
CA TRP A 36 -2.09 -2.23 15.90
C TRP A 36 -1.65 -3.19 17.01
N GLY A 37 -2.13 -4.44 16.97
CA GLY A 37 -1.94 -5.43 18.02
C GLY A 37 -2.71 -5.08 19.30
N SER A 38 -3.24 -6.09 19.98
CA SER A 38 -3.29 -6.04 21.44
C SER A 38 -1.86 -6.29 21.97
N ASP A 39 -1.53 -5.80 23.17
CA ASP A 39 -0.16 -5.78 23.72
C ASP A 39 0.54 -7.16 23.82
N SER A 40 -0.12 -8.26 23.46
CA SER A 40 0.32 -9.63 23.67
C SER A 40 0.40 -10.54 22.44
N HIS A 41 0.15 -10.07 21.21
CA HIS A 41 0.03 -10.96 20.03
C HIS A 41 1.04 -10.72 18.88
N GLY A 42 1.99 -9.79 19.05
CA GLY A 42 3.01 -9.50 18.02
C GLY A 42 4.28 -10.33 18.20
N HIS A 43 4.74 -11.01 17.15
CA HIS A 43 6.05 -11.67 17.15
C HIS A 43 7.15 -10.71 16.69
N THR A 44 8.25 -10.58 17.44
CA THR A 44 9.38 -9.73 17.05
C THR A 44 10.18 -10.38 15.92
N VAL A 45 10.16 -9.77 14.73
CA VAL A 45 10.91 -10.24 13.55
C VAL A 45 12.33 -9.68 13.55
N LEU A 46 12.45 -8.42 13.94
CA LEU A 46 13.72 -7.71 14.00
C LEU A 46 13.69 -6.77 15.20
N ARG A 47 14.81 -6.69 15.90
CA ARG A 47 15.05 -5.72 16.96
C ARG A 47 16.50 -5.28 16.87
N SER A 48 16.72 -3.97 16.83
CA SER A 48 18.06 -3.39 16.77
C SER A 48 18.12 -2.12 17.59
N SER A 49 19.22 -1.91 18.29
CA SER A 49 19.50 -0.67 18.98
C SER A 49 20.00 0.37 17.99
N SER A 50 19.46 1.58 18.07
CA SER A 50 19.87 2.72 17.25
C SER A 50 20.84 3.60 18.02
N ASP A 51 22.05 3.77 17.46
CA ASP A 51 23.07 4.67 18.00
C ASP A 51 22.74 6.16 17.75
N LYS A 52 21.60 6.44 17.10
CA LYS A 52 21.17 7.79 16.69
C LYS A 52 20.02 8.34 17.54
N GLY A 53 19.82 7.81 18.75
CA GLY A 53 18.93 8.39 19.77
C GLY A 53 17.47 7.92 19.73
N ASN A 54 17.08 7.07 18.79
CA ASN A 54 15.72 6.51 18.76
C ASN A 54 15.53 5.36 19.77
N GLY A 55 16.57 4.95 20.50
CA GLY A 55 16.49 3.80 21.39
C GLY A 55 16.46 2.50 20.57
N VAL A 56 15.38 1.71 20.69
CA VAL A 56 15.29 0.40 20.05
C VAL A 56 14.29 0.42 18.89
N VAL A 57 14.79 0.18 17.69
CA VAL A 57 13.97 -0.01 16.50
C VAL A 57 13.55 -1.48 16.43
N SER A 58 12.26 -1.73 16.27
CA SER A 58 11.72 -3.09 16.16
C SER A 58 10.70 -3.22 15.04
N VAL A 59 10.63 -4.43 14.47
CA VAL A 59 9.61 -4.83 13.51
C VAL A 59 8.83 -5.98 14.13
N LEU A 60 7.54 -5.76 14.35
CA LEU A 60 6.62 -6.78 14.85
C LEU A 60 5.79 -7.37 13.71
N ALA A 61 5.53 -8.66 13.80
CA ALA A 61 4.63 -9.41 12.95
C ALA A 61 3.30 -9.65 13.65
N PHE A 62 2.21 -9.38 12.96
CA PHE A 62 0.87 -9.75 13.39
C PHE A 62 0.18 -10.56 12.28
N PRO A 63 -0.68 -11.52 12.62
CA PRO A 63 -1.44 -12.28 11.63
C PRO A 63 -2.44 -11.36 10.91
N SER A 64 -2.71 -11.65 9.63
CA SER A 64 -3.76 -10.99 8.84
C SER A 64 -4.86 -11.99 8.51
N SER A 65 -6.13 -11.63 8.75
CA SER A 65 -7.28 -12.52 8.49
C SER A 65 -7.67 -12.60 7.01
N LYS A 66 -7.13 -11.69 6.20
CA LYS A 66 -7.45 -11.54 4.79
C LYS A 66 -6.17 -11.56 3.93
N PRO A 67 -6.27 -11.86 2.63
CA PRO A 67 -7.39 -12.58 2.00
C PRO A 67 -7.53 -14.00 2.56
N SER A 68 -8.73 -14.59 2.46
CA SER A 68 -8.95 -15.97 2.91
C SER A 68 -8.22 -16.96 2.02
N GLU A 69 -7.90 -18.14 2.57
CA GLU A 69 -7.20 -19.22 1.85
C GLU A 69 -7.86 -19.60 0.52
N VAL A 70 -9.19 -19.51 0.46
CA VAL A 70 -9.97 -19.75 -0.78
C VAL A 70 -9.54 -18.85 -1.94
N GLN A 71 -9.02 -17.66 -1.65
CA GLN A 71 -8.58 -16.68 -2.64
C GLN A 71 -7.09 -16.87 -3.04
N TRP A 72 -6.31 -17.64 -2.28
CA TRP A 72 -4.87 -17.81 -2.50
C TRP A 72 -4.54 -18.46 -3.86
N PRO A 73 -5.26 -19.49 -4.35
CA PRO A 73 -4.96 -20.09 -5.66
C PRO A 73 -5.08 -19.11 -6.84
N LYS A 74 -5.86 -18.04 -6.70
CA LYS A 74 -5.93 -16.97 -7.71
C LYS A 74 -4.64 -16.14 -7.69
N MET A 75 -4.14 -15.80 -6.51
CA MET A 75 -2.91 -15.03 -6.34
C MET A 75 -1.68 -15.86 -6.74
N GLU A 76 -1.64 -17.15 -6.41
CA GLU A 76 -0.56 -18.06 -6.82
C GLU A 76 -0.43 -18.14 -8.34
N ARG A 77 -1.54 -18.28 -9.06
CA ARG A 77 -1.54 -18.26 -10.54
C ARG A 77 -1.04 -16.94 -11.10
N TRP A 78 -1.51 -15.82 -10.54
CA TRP A 78 -1.03 -14.50 -10.96
C TRP A 78 0.48 -14.34 -10.75
N LEU A 79 1.03 -14.85 -9.64
CA LEU A 79 2.47 -14.83 -9.39
C LEU A 79 3.25 -15.68 -10.41
N GLN A 80 2.72 -16.84 -10.78
CA GLN A 80 3.32 -17.71 -11.80
C GLN A 80 3.40 -16.98 -13.15
N GLU A 81 2.28 -16.38 -13.60
CA GLU A 81 2.22 -15.62 -14.85
C GLU A 81 3.23 -14.45 -14.83
N ARG A 82 3.25 -13.66 -13.75
CA ARG A 82 4.18 -12.53 -13.62
C ARG A 82 5.64 -12.96 -13.56
N TYR A 83 5.94 -14.09 -12.93
CA TYR A 83 7.31 -14.60 -12.88
C TYR A 83 7.78 -15.05 -14.26
N ALA A 84 6.92 -15.71 -15.03
CA ALA A 84 7.22 -16.11 -16.41
C ALA A 84 7.48 -14.91 -17.33
N GLU A 85 6.74 -13.80 -17.15
CA GLU A 85 6.96 -12.56 -17.91
C GLU A 85 8.31 -11.89 -17.58
N VAL A 86 8.72 -11.89 -16.31
CA VAL A 86 9.93 -11.19 -15.84
C VAL A 86 11.20 -12.03 -16.06
N CYS A 87 11.09 -13.35 -16.03
CA CYS A 87 12.21 -14.28 -16.19
C CYS A 87 12.02 -15.19 -17.43
N PRO A 88 12.06 -14.63 -18.66
CA PRO A 88 11.91 -15.40 -19.90
C PRO A 88 13.20 -16.20 -20.18
N GLY A 89 13.36 -17.35 -19.53
CA GLY A 89 14.57 -18.17 -19.72
C GLY A 89 14.80 -19.30 -18.73
N SER A 90 13.95 -19.49 -17.71
CA SER A 90 13.98 -20.69 -16.87
C SER A 90 13.42 -21.89 -17.65
N GLY A 91 14.18 -22.35 -18.64
CA GLY A 91 13.87 -23.52 -19.44
C GLY A 91 14.11 -24.80 -18.64
N SER A 92 13.04 -25.46 -18.20
CA SER A 92 12.90 -26.92 -18.19
C SER A 92 11.55 -27.32 -17.60
N GLY A 93 10.56 -27.63 -18.43
CA GLY A 93 9.45 -28.60 -18.19
C GLY A 93 8.53 -28.49 -16.96
N ASN A 94 8.86 -27.69 -15.95
CA ASN A 94 8.12 -27.49 -14.72
C ASN A 94 7.83 -26.00 -14.62
N GLU A 95 6.57 -25.63 -14.84
CA GLU A 95 6.05 -24.31 -14.48
C GLU A 95 6.43 -24.05 -13.01
N GLU A 96 7.28 -23.06 -12.73
CA GLU A 96 7.67 -22.71 -11.36
C GLU A 96 6.40 -22.39 -10.56
N ARG A 97 6.16 -23.13 -9.48
CA ARG A 97 4.93 -22.98 -8.71
C ARG A 97 5.19 -22.26 -7.41
N PHE A 98 4.43 -21.20 -7.17
CA PHE A 98 4.43 -20.50 -5.90
C PHE A 98 3.36 -21.07 -4.98
N ARG A 99 3.66 -21.12 -3.68
CA ARG A 99 2.69 -21.43 -2.62
C ARG A 99 2.67 -20.34 -1.57
N ILE A 100 1.48 -19.86 -1.24
CA ILE A 100 1.28 -18.85 -0.20
C ILE A 100 1.26 -19.56 1.16
N LEU A 101 2.05 -19.04 2.10
CA LEU A 101 2.07 -19.48 3.49
C LEU A 101 1.10 -18.68 4.36
N GLY A 102 0.83 -17.43 3.97
CA GLY A 102 -0.07 -16.56 4.70
C GLY A 102 0.22 -15.08 4.47
N TYR A 103 -0.57 -14.27 5.17
CA TYR A 103 -0.48 -12.82 5.17
C TYR A 103 -0.23 -12.33 6.59
N GLN A 104 0.61 -11.31 6.70
CA GLN A 104 1.00 -10.72 7.98
C GLN A 104 1.05 -9.21 7.88
N TRP A 105 0.75 -8.53 8.97
CA TRP A 105 1.07 -7.12 9.15
C TRP A 105 2.46 -6.99 9.76
N ARG A 106 3.28 -6.10 9.20
CA ARG A 106 4.59 -5.69 9.72
C ARG A 106 4.47 -4.28 10.26
N ALA A 107 4.64 -4.12 11.57
CA ALA A 107 4.64 -2.82 12.22
C ALA A 107 6.07 -2.42 12.58
N LEU A 108 6.55 -1.35 11.98
CA LEU A 108 7.82 -0.70 12.31
C LEU A 108 7.62 0.26 13.48
N ARG A 109 8.39 0.05 14.54
CA ARG A 109 8.45 0.90 15.72
C ARG A 109 9.86 1.45 15.85
N PHE A 110 10.00 2.76 16.03
CA PHE A 110 11.32 3.37 16.22
C PHE A 110 11.76 3.36 17.69
N ASN A 111 10.79 3.28 18.60
CA ASN A 111 10.96 3.03 20.03
C ASN A 111 9.74 2.21 20.53
N ASP A 112 9.66 1.93 21.82
CA ASP A 112 8.58 1.08 22.37
C ASP A 112 7.18 1.70 22.24
N ASP A 113 7.10 3.04 22.12
CA ASP A 113 5.85 3.81 22.13
C ASP A 113 5.37 4.26 20.74
N THR A 114 6.29 4.66 19.86
CA THR A 114 6.00 5.32 18.58
C THR A 114 5.95 4.30 17.44
N ARG A 115 4.73 4.14 16.91
CA ARG A 115 4.44 3.35 15.72
C ARG A 115 4.48 4.29 14.53
N GLN A 116 5.44 4.08 13.63
CA GLN A 116 5.65 5.03 12.54
C GLN A 116 5.16 4.49 11.19
N SER A 117 5.12 3.17 11.01
CA SER A 117 4.63 2.57 9.77
C SER A 117 4.11 1.15 9.98
N THR A 118 2.99 0.84 9.32
CA THR A 118 2.47 -0.52 9.24
C THR A 118 2.21 -0.89 7.79
N VAL A 119 2.69 -2.06 7.38
CA VAL A 119 2.56 -2.58 6.03
C VAL A 119 2.04 -4.00 6.07
N LYS A 120 1.27 -4.39 5.06
CA LYS A 120 0.85 -5.78 4.90
C LYS A 120 1.81 -6.51 3.99
N VAL A 121 2.18 -7.73 4.34
CA VAL A 121 3.05 -8.59 3.53
C VAL A 121 2.41 -9.95 3.32
N MET A 122 2.68 -10.53 2.16
CA MET A 122 2.42 -11.92 1.83
C MET A 122 3.72 -12.69 1.95
N SER A 123 3.70 -13.83 2.62
CA SER A 123 4.80 -14.79 2.63
C SER A 123 4.48 -15.96 1.71
N LEU A 124 5.44 -16.33 0.87
CA LEU A 124 5.31 -17.42 -0.09
C LEU A 124 6.66 -18.10 -0.30
N TYR A 125 6.63 -19.32 -0.83
CA TYR A 125 7.84 -20.03 -1.24
C TYR A 125 7.69 -20.56 -2.67
N ARG A 126 8.84 -20.84 -3.28
CA ARG A 126 8.93 -21.52 -4.57
C ARG A 126 8.93 -23.02 -4.34
N GLN A 127 8.09 -23.79 -5.04
CA GLN A 127 8.05 -25.24 -4.86
C GLN A 127 9.38 -25.90 -5.21
N SER A 128 10.17 -25.31 -6.11
CA SER A 128 11.53 -25.75 -6.43
C SER A 128 12.52 -25.54 -5.28
N GLU A 129 12.27 -24.56 -4.40
CA GLU A 129 13.14 -24.22 -3.26
C GLU A 129 12.30 -23.95 -1.99
N PRO A 130 11.72 -24.99 -1.36
CA PRO A 130 10.83 -24.82 -0.21
C PRO A 130 11.49 -24.20 1.03
N ALA A 131 12.82 -24.25 1.12
CA ALA A 131 13.59 -23.66 2.21
C ALA A 131 13.66 -22.11 2.12
N SER A 132 13.35 -21.53 0.96
CA SER A 132 13.46 -20.09 0.71
C SER A 132 12.09 -19.41 0.78
N ILE A 133 11.94 -18.48 1.74
CA ILE A 133 10.72 -17.69 1.92
C ILE A 133 10.90 -16.33 1.24
N CYS A 134 10.00 -16.04 0.31
CA CYS A 134 9.84 -14.73 -0.32
C CYS A 134 8.77 -13.92 0.42
N LEU A 135 9.03 -12.62 0.59
CA LEU A 135 8.07 -11.66 1.14
C LEU A 135 7.66 -10.65 0.07
N MET A 136 6.36 -10.44 -0.09
CA MET A 136 5.79 -9.45 -1.01
C MET A 136 4.88 -8.48 -0.28
N GLN A 137 5.25 -7.21 -0.26
CA GLN A 137 4.43 -6.16 0.33
C GLN A 137 3.14 -5.95 -0.50
N GLN A 138 2.02 -5.83 0.19
CA GLN A 138 0.71 -5.64 -0.41
C GLN A 138 0.44 -4.14 -0.59
N PRO A 139 0.24 -3.67 -1.83
CA PRO A 139 0.18 -2.24 -2.13
C PRO A 139 -1.16 -1.59 -1.77
N HIS A 140 -2.25 -2.37 -1.65
CA HIS A 140 -3.61 -1.83 -1.55
C HIS A 140 -4.00 -1.40 -0.13
N CYS A 141 -3.17 -1.68 0.87
CA CYS A 141 -3.47 -1.45 2.28
C CYS A 141 -2.73 -0.22 2.82
N LEU A 142 -3.45 0.88 3.02
CA LEU A 142 -2.98 2.02 3.79
C LEU A 142 -3.54 1.96 5.19
N ALA A 143 -2.86 1.25 6.07
CA ALA A 143 -3.30 1.09 7.45
C ALA A 143 -3.26 2.45 8.18
N VAL A 144 -2.09 3.10 8.23
CA VAL A 144 -1.92 4.28 9.10
C VAL A 144 -2.80 5.46 8.65
N PRO A 145 -3.69 6.01 9.51
CA PRO A 145 -4.73 6.96 9.10
C PRO A 145 -4.19 8.22 8.40
N TYR A 146 -3.07 8.76 8.86
CA TYR A 146 -2.49 9.97 8.25
C TYR A 146 -2.07 9.74 6.79
N LEU A 147 -1.73 8.52 6.38
CA LEU A 147 -1.42 8.18 4.98
C LEU A 147 -2.66 8.33 4.09
N LYS A 148 -3.83 7.87 4.57
CA LYS A 148 -5.10 8.04 3.83
C LYS A 148 -5.44 9.52 3.67
N SER A 149 -5.27 10.30 4.74
CA SER A 149 -5.47 11.75 4.70
C SER A 149 -4.50 12.43 3.72
N MET A 150 -3.22 12.06 3.72
CA MET A 150 -2.23 12.62 2.79
C MET A 150 -2.57 12.32 1.34
N VAL A 151 -2.94 11.08 1.01
CA VAL A 151 -3.40 10.74 -0.34
C VAL A 151 -4.64 11.54 -0.72
N SER A 152 -5.64 11.61 0.18
CA SER A 152 -6.88 12.34 -0.07
C SER A 152 -6.63 13.83 -0.30
N VAL A 153 -5.86 14.49 0.56
CA VAL A 153 -5.55 15.92 0.47
C VAL A 153 -4.67 16.19 -0.75
N GLY A 154 -3.64 15.39 -0.97
CA GLY A 154 -2.72 15.53 -2.10
C GLY A 154 -3.44 15.44 -3.44
N LEU A 155 -4.25 14.39 -3.65
CA LEU A 155 -5.02 14.22 -4.87
C LEU A 155 -6.10 15.30 -5.02
N SER A 156 -6.77 15.69 -3.93
CA SER A 156 -7.79 16.76 -3.98
C SER A 156 -7.18 18.12 -4.33
N THR A 157 -5.98 18.41 -3.80
CA THR A 157 -5.23 19.63 -4.13
C THR A 157 -4.84 19.66 -5.59
N LEU A 158 -4.29 18.56 -6.12
CA LEU A 158 -3.95 18.44 -7.54
C LEU A 158 -5.16 18.61 -8.45
N ALA A 159 -6.30 18.02 -8.09
CA ALA A 159 -7.55 18.19 -8.82
C ALA A 159 -8.00 19.67 -8.82
N SER A 160 -7.87 20.35 -7.68
CA SER A 160 -8.22 21.77 -7.55
C SER A 160 -7.30 22.69 -8.36
N CYS A 161 -6.06 22.29 -8.59
CA CYS A 161 -5.11 22.98 -9.46
C CYS A 161 -5.31 22.68 -10.96
N GLY A 162 -6.34 21.89 -11.32
CA GLY A 162 -6.62 21.53 -12.72
C GLY A 162 -5.72 20.44 -13.29
N TYR A 163 -4.96 19.72 -12.44
CA TYR A 163 -4.15 18.60 -12.91
C TYR A 163 -5.07 17.42 -13.31
N ASP A 164 -4.80 16.84 -14.47
CA ASP A 164 -5.57 15.70 -15.00
C ASP A 164 -5.13 14.38 -14.36
N ILE A 165 -5.67 14.15 -13.16
CA ILE A 165 -5.42 12.93 -12.37
C ILE A 165 -5.92 11.69 -13.12
N ILE A 166 -7.02 11.79 -13.87
CA ILE A 166 -7.61 10.64 -14.55
C ILE A 166 -6.64 10.13 -15.61
N ASN A 167 -6.08 11.00 -16.44
CA ASN A 167 -5.09 10.58 -17.42
C ASN A 167 -3.79 10.09 -16.76
N ALA A 168 -3.38 10.64 -15.62
CA ALA A 168 -2.23 10.13 -14.87
C ALA A 168 -2.45 8.70 -14.34
N VAL A 169 -3.62 8.42 -13.76
CA VAL A 169 -4.01 7.08 -13.27
C VAL A 169 -3.98 6.04 -14.39
N HIS A 170 -4.44 6.43 -15.59
CA HIS A 170 -4.43 5.55 -16.77
C HIS A 170 -3.07 5.46 -17.47
N GLY A 171 -2.04 6.15 -16.99
CA GLY A 171 -0.71 6.16 -17.61
C GLY A 171 -0.60 6.97 -18.90
N LYS A 172 -1.61 7.81 -19.20
CA LYS A 172 -1.62 8.70 -20.37
C LYS A 172 -0.91 10.03 -20.10
N LYS A 173 -0.71 10.38 -18.83
CA LYS A 173 0.04 11.57 -18.39
C LYS A 173 1.06 11.14 -17.34
N SER A 174 2.26 11.72 -17.40
CA SER A 174 3.29 11.47 -16.40
C SER A 174 2.98 12.21 -15.10
N MET A 175 3.23 11.54 -13.98
CA MET A 175 3.18 12.14 -12.65
C MET A 175 4.49 11.81 -11.92
N ASN A 176 5.15 12.84 -11.41
CA ASN A 176 6.35 12.68 -10.61
C ASN A 176 5.99 12.91 -9.15
N ILE A 177 6.22 11.90 -8.31
CA ILE A 177 5.96 12.00 -6.88
C ILE A 177 7.26 11.77 -6.12
N LEU A 178 7.58 12.76 -5.29
CA LEU A 178 8.66 12.68 -4.30
C LEU A 178 8.07 12.29 -2.94
N CYS A 179 8.45 11.12 -2.45
CA CYS A 179 8.12 10.67 -1.09
C CYS A 179 9.35 10.85 -0.18
N ILE A 180 9.33 11.88 0.68
CA ILE A 180 10.40 12.11 1.66
C ILE A 180 10.01 11.49 3.00
N GLY A 181 10.83 10.56 3.52
CA GLY A 181 10.59 9.94 4.83
C GLY A 181 9.65 8.74 4.84
N HIS A 182 9.59 7.94 3.76
CA HIS A 182 8.55 6.93 3.48
C HIS A 182 8.27 5.82 4.53
N GLY A 183 9.02 5.76 5.63
CA GLY A 183 8.85 4.75 6.68
C GLY A 183 8.96 3.32 6.13
N GLY A 184 7.92 2.51 6.30
CA GLY A 184 7.84 1.14 5.75
C GLY A 184 7.50 1.07 4.26
N GLY A 185 7.35 2.22 3.57
CA GLY A 185 7.15 2.25 2.12
C GLY A 185 5.73 1.98 1.64
N SER A 186 4.74 1.93 2.53
CA SER A 186 3.33 1.73 2.16
C SER A 186 2.78 2.82 1.26
N LEU A 187 3.11 4.09 1.52
CA LEU A 187 2.65 5.21 0.70
C LEU A 187 3.16 5.17 -0.75
N PRO A 188 4.48 5.14 -1.01
CA PRO A 188 4.97 5.09 -2.39
C PRO A 188 4.51 3.83 -3.11
N LEU A 189 4.46 2.68 -2.42
CA LEU A 189 3.97 1.45 -3.04
C LEU A 189 2.47 1.53 -3.38
N PHE A 190 1.65 2.15 -2.52
CA PHE A 190 0.24 2.39 -2.81
C PHE A 190 0.06 3.28 -4.04
N LEU A 191 0.78 4.41 -4.10
CA LEU A 191 0.72 5.34 -5.23
C LEU A 191 1.14 4.65 -6.54
N ALA A 192 2.25 3.91 -6.53
CA ALA A 192 2.73 3.12 -7.68
C ALA A 192 1.68 2.14 -8.20
N SER A 193 0.90 1.54 -7.30
CA SER A 193 -0.12 0.56 -7.67
C SER A 193 -1.40 1.18 -8.24
N ARG A 194 -1.63 2.47 -7.97
CA ARG A 194 -2.85 3.19 -8.38
C ARG A 194 -2.60 4.11 -9.57
N ILE A 195 -1.38 4.59 -9.77
CA ILE A 195 -1.03 5.57 -10.81
C ILE A 195 -0.05 4.93 -11.79
N LYS A 196 -0.55 4.48 -12.95
CA LYS A 196 0.27 3.76 -13.93
C LYS A 196 1.29 4.65 -14.65
N GLY A 197 1.09 5.97 -14.68
CA GLY A 197 1.96 6.94 -15.34
C GLY A 197 3.08 7.50 -14.46
N GLU A 198 3.35 6.87 -13.33
CA GLU A 198 4.18 7.48 -12.29
C GLU A 198 5.67 7.11 -12.42
N ARG A 199 6.55 8.11 -12.28
CA ARG A 199 7.95 7.90 -11.92
C ARG A 199 8.13 8.30 -10.47
N ILE A 200 8.24 7.30 -9.60
CA ILE A 200 8.45 7.52 -8.16
C ILE A 200 9.95 7.66 -7.92
N SER A 201 10.35 8.85 -7.48
CA SER A 201 11.70 9.06 -6.97
C SER A 201 11.66 9.02 -5.44
N LEU A 202 12.38 8.08 -4.87
CA LEU A 202 12.51 7.93 -3.42
C LEU A 202 13.80 8.60 -2.96
N THR A 203 13.69 9.53 -2.01
CA THR A 203 14.86 10.12 -1.37
C THR A 203 14.77 9.93 0.13
N HIS A 204 15.80 9.30 0.69
CA HIS A 204 15.84 8.89 2.09
C HIS A 204 16.45 10.03 2.93
N TYR A 205 15.61 10.87 3.51
CA TYR A 205 15.99 11.76 4.62
C TYR A 205 15.01 11.54 5.77
N LEU A 206 15.55 11.37 6.97
CA LEU A 206 14.81 11.26 8.22
C LEU A 206 13.83 12.45 8.32
N CYS A 207 12.54 12.17 8.51
CA CYS A 207 11.47 13.10 8.85
C CYS A 207 11.50 14.51 8.22
N ALA A 208 10.89 14.67 7.04
CA ALA A 208 10.19 15.89 6.61
C ALA A 208 9.35 15.57 5.37
N PHE A 209 8.01 15.56 5.44
CA PHE A 209 7.15 15.17 4.32
C PHE A 209 6.62 16.39 3.55
N LEU A 210 6.98 16.48 2.27
CA LEU A 210 6.41 17.41 1.29
C LEU A 210 6.20 16.64 -0.02
N LEU A 211 4.95 16.51 -0.46
CA LEU A 211 4.62 16.03 -1.81
C LEU A 211 4.90 17.18 -2.79
N LEU A 212 6.09 17.19 -3.39
CA LEU A 212 6.40 18.08 -4.52
C LEU A 212 6.11 17.34 -5.82
N VAL A 213 5.09 17.79 -6.55
CA VAL A 213 4.88 17.41 -7.95
C VAL A 213 5.65 18.44 -8.78
N SER A 214 6.76 18.01 -9.39
CA SER A 214 7.49 18.85 -10.34
C SER A 214 6.98 18.56 -11.75
N ASP A 215 6.27 19.53 -12.33
CA ASP A 215 6.14 19.66 -13.78
C ASP A 215 7.51 20.12 -14.30
N VAL A 216 8.26 19.20 -14.90
CA VAL A 216 9.42 19.59 -15.72
C VAL A 216 8.85 19.97 -17.09
N VAL A 217 8.83 21.28 -17.34
CA VAL A 217 8.58 21.89 -18.66
C VAL A 217 9.75 21.56 -19.59
#